data_AF-A0A2S6ZHD5-F1
#
_entry.id   AF-A0A2S6ZHD5-F1
#
_cell.length_a   1.000
_cell.length_b   1.000
_cell.length_c   1.000
_cell.angle_alpha   90.00
_cell.angle_beta   90.00
_cell.angle_gamma   90.00
#
_symmetry.space_group_name_H-M   'P 1'
#
loop_
_entity.id
_entity.type
_entity.pdbx_description
1 polymer ?
#
loop_
_entity_poly.entity_id
_entity_poly.type
_entity_poly.pdbx_seq_one_letter_code
_entity_poly.pdbx_strand_id
1 'polypeptide(L)'
;MIRVDPRIEPLLAQMANDPRLPKEAESSIRQALSESPYLSSLLGNAIEKGHIGSIAVSHGQNNGGHFQDGKNGSAGTLNISAAAFSEFTGAQRIDYITEVLGHETMHGVLAEHRTQALAEFAKTMGNRMQEAHENREGQVDLTGPTRVYLDSTREDEALSEISGMRAL
;
A
#
# COMPACT_ATOMS: atom_id res chain seq x y z
N MET A 1 3.27 -20.19 -19.48
CA MET A 1 3.62 -19.20 -18.45
C MET A 1 2.81 -17.95 -18.75
N ILE A 2 2.10 -17.41 -17.76
CA ILE A 2 1.30 -16.18 -17.93
C ILE A 2 2.28 -15.02 -18.10
N ARG A 3 2.12 -14.24 -19.16
CA ARG A 3 2.98 -13.10 -19.46
C ARG A 3 2.51 -11.89 -18.65
N VAL A 4 3.43 -11.27 -17.92
CA VAL A 4 3.21 -10.03 -17.18
C VAL A 4 4.17 -8.95 -17.68
N ASP A 5 3.97 -7.71 -17.22
CA ASP A 5 4.86 -6.60 -17.53
C ASP A 5 6.31 -6.91 -17.07
N PRO A 6 7.32 -6.75 -17.95
CA PRO A 6 8.71 -7.02 -17.61
C PRO A 6 9.24 -6.25 -16.39
N ARG A 7 8.65 -5.11 -16.04
CA ARG A 7 9.01 -4.31 -14.86
C ARG A 7 8.65 -5.01 -13.56
N ILE A 8 7.63 -5.87 -13.59
CA ILE A 8 7.09 -6.59 -12.42
C ILE A 8 7.75 -7.95 -12.24
N GLU A 9 8.22 -8.56 -13.33
CA GLU A 9 8.82 -9.90 -13.35
C GLU A 9 9.93 -10.11 -12.28
N PRO A 10 10.88 -9.19 -12.06
CA PRO A 10 11.93 -9.38 -11.06
C PRO A 10 11.39 -9.53 -9.63
N LEU A 11 10.32 -8.80 -9.32
CA LEU A 11 9.71 -8.80 -7.99
C LEU A 11 8.95 -10.11 -7.75
N LEU A 12 8.26 -10.64 -8.77
CA LEU A 12 7.62 -11.95 -8.72
C LEU A 12 8.64 -13.08 -8.59
N ALA A 13 9.74 -13.01 -9.35
CA ALA A 13 10.83 -13.97 -9.27
C ALA A 13 11.49 -13.95 -7.88
N GLN A 14 11.62 -12.77 -7.27
CA GLN A 14 12.11 -12.66 -5.89
C GLN A 14 11.13 -13.29 -4.89
N MET A 15 9.85 -12.96 -4.98
CA MET A 15 8.78 -13.50 -4.14
C MET A 15 8.70 -15.03 -4.20
N ALA A 16 8.89 -15.61 -5.39
CA ALA A 16 8.89 -17.06 -5.61
C ALA A 16 9.95 -17.82 -4.80
N ASN A 17 10.98 -17.12 -4.29
CA ASN A 17 12.00 -17.73 -3.45
C ASN A 17 11.60 -17.85 -1.97
N ASP A 18 10.44 -17.31 -1.54
CA ASP A 18 9.98 -17.47 -0.16
C ASP A 18 9.54 -18.93 0.08
N PRO A 19 10.19 -19.69 0.98
CA PRO A 19 9.82 -21.08 1.26
C PRO A 19 8.43 -21.23 1.91
N ARG A 20 7.84 -20.14 2.41
CA ARG A 20 6.49 -20.12 3.01
C ARG A 20 5.43 -19.68 2.02
N LEU A 21 5.79 -19.36 0.78
CA LEU A 21 4.86 -18.89 -0.24
C LEU A 21 3.72 -19.91 -0.41
N PRO A 22 2.44 -19.50 -0.26
CA PRO A 22 1.32 -20.40 -0.48
C PRO A 22 1.35 -20.99 -1.89
N LYS A 23 0.85 -22.23 -2.01
CA LYS A 23 0.64 -22.85 -3.32
C LYS A 23 -0.23 -21.92 -4.17
N GLU A 24 0.10 -21.81 -5.45
CA GLU A 24 -0.62 -20.98 -6.42
C GLU A 24 -0.52 -19.46 -6.20
N ALA A 25 0.24 -18.96 -5.21
CA ALA A 25 0.34 -17.53 -4.98
C ALA A 25 0.96 -16.79 -6.17
N GLU A 26 2.11 -17.27 -6.64
CA GLU A 26 2.77 -16.69 -7.81
C GLU A 26 1.87 -16.76 -9.06
N SER A 27 1.23 -17.90 -9.33
CA SER A 27 0.36 -18.05 -10.50
C SER A 27 -0.89 -17.18 -10.42
N SER A 28 -1.49 -17.04 -9.23
CA SER A 28 -2.69 -16.21 -9.03
C SER A 28 -2.37 -14.73 -9.19
N ILE A 29 -1.24 -14.27 -8.64
CA ILE A 29 -0.78 -12.88 -8.80
C ILE A 29 -0.45 -12.60 -10.28
N ARG A 30 0.23 -13.52 -10.97
CA ARG A 30 0.49 -13.39 -12.40
C ARG A 30 -0.80 -13.29 -13.21
N GLN A 31 -1.80 -14.10 -12.86
CA GLN A 31 -3.10 -14.06 -13.53
C GLN A 31 -3.80 -12.72 -13.31
N ALA A 32 -3.92 -12.26 -12.06
CA ALA A 32 -4.46 -10.93 -11.72
C ALA A 32 -3.80 -9.80 -12.52
N LEU A 33 -2.47 -9.78 -12.59
CA LEU A 33 -1.71 -8.80 -13.36
C LEU A 33 -1.95 -8.91 -14.88
N SER A 34 -2.14 -10.11 -15.41
CA SER A 34 -2.39 -10.31 -16.83
C SER A 34 -3.82 -9.96 -17.26
N GLU A 35 -4.78 -10.12 -16.35
CA GLU A 35 -6.20 -9.85 -16.58
C GLU A 35 -6.57 -8.38 -16.35
N SER A 36 -5.74 -7.64 -15.60
CA SER A 36 -5.92 -6.21 -15.32
C SER A 36 -4.82 -5.33 -15.96
N PRO A 37 -5.07 -4.77 -17.16
CA PRO A 37 -4.14 -3.81 -17.77
C PRO A 37 -3.90 -2.56 -16.92
N TYR A 38 -4.92 -2.09 -16.19
CA TYR A 38 -4.79 -0.96 -15.28
C TYR A 38 -3.81 -1.28 -14.14
N LEU A 39 -4.00 -2.41 -13.46
CA LEU A 39 -3.12 -2.83 -12.37
C LEU A 39 -1.68 -3.02 -12.86
N SER A 40 -1.51 -3.70 -13.99
CA SER A 40 -0.19 -3.92 -14.58
C SER A 40 0.53 -2.60 -14.89
N SER A 41 -0.18 -1.60 -15.42
CA SER A 41 0.39 -0.29 -15.70
C SER A 41 0.71 0.48 -14.42
N LEU A 42 -0.22 0.50 -13.47
CA LEU A 42 -0.07 1.18 -12.18
C LEU A 42 1.14 0.66 -11.41
N LEU A 43 1.23 -0.66 -11.23
CA LEU A 43 2.32 -1.31 -10.51
C LEU A 43 3.65 -1.13 -11.24
N GLY A 44 3.68 -1.33 -12.56
CA GLY A 44 4.88 -1.10 -13.36
C GLY A 44 5.42 0.33 -13.23
N ASN A 45 4.53 1.33 -13.25
CA ASN A 45 4.91 2.74 -13.09
C ASN A 45 5.37 3.04 -11.65
N ALA A 46 4.74 2.45 -10.64
CA ALA A 46 5.15 2.59 -9.24
C ALA A 46 6.53 1.98 -8.99
N ILE A 47 6.85 0.86 -9.64
CA ILE A 47 8.18 0.24 -9.61
C ILE A 47 9.22 1.16 -10.28
N GLU A 48 8.94 1.67 -11.48
CA GLU A 48 9.87 2.57 -12.18
C GLU A 48 10.17 3.86 -11.41
N LYS A 49 9.17 4.39 -10.69
CA LYS A 49 9.33 5.57 -9.84
C LYS A 49 9.98 5.26 -8.49
N GLY A 50 10.30 3.99 -8.21
CA GLY A 50 10.93 3.59 -6.96
C GLY A 50 10.00 3.60 -5.75
N HIS A 51 8.68 3.63 -5.95
CA HIS A 51 7.71 3.53 -4.87
C HIS A 51 7.62 2.09 -4.33
N ILE A 52 7.75 1.10 -5.21
CA ILE A 52 7.60 -0.32 -4.89
C ILE A 52 8.82 -1.09 -5.37
N GLY A 53 9.43 -1.85 -4.47
CA GLY A 53 10.63 -2.66 -4.74
C GLY A 53 10.45 -4.14 -4.45
N SER A 54 9.34 -4.54 -3.84
CA SER A 54 9.10 -5.94 -3.50
C SER A 54 7.60 -6.26 -3.43
N ILE A 55 7.28 -7.52 -3.71
CA ILE A 55 5.96 -8.13 -3.46
C ILE A 55 6.20 -9.31 -2.52
N ALA A 56 5.39 -9.43 -1.49
CA ALA A 56 5.51 -10.47 -0.48
C ALA A 56 4.14 -10.99 -0.04
N VAL A 57 4.13 -12.16 0.61
CA VAL A 57 2.96 -12.71 1.28
C VAL A 57 3.14 -12.59 2.79
N SER A 58 2.12 -12.05 3.46
CA SER A 58 2.10 -11.86 4.91
C SER A 58 1.26 -12.95 5.59
N HIS A 59 1.68 -13.41 6.79
CA HIS A 59 1.10 -14.58 7.46
C HIS A 59 0.49 -14.29 8.84
N GLY A 60 0.34 -13.03 9.24
CA GLY A 60 -0.08 -12.69 10.61
C GLY A 60 -0.69 -11.32 10.80
N GLN A 61 -1.11 -10.68 9.70
CA GLN A 61 -1.84 -9.41 9.75
C GLN A 61 -3.32 -9.69 9.49
N ASN A 62 -4.20 -9.08 10.27
CA ASN A 62 -5.66 -9.20 10.10
C ASN A 62 -6.16 -8.20 9.03
N ASN A 63 -5.51 -8.17 7.87
CA ASN A 63 -5.88 -7.35 6.72
C ASN A 63 -5.80 -8.17 5.42
N GLY A 64 -6.40 -7.65 4.35
CA GLY A 64 -6.36 -8.30 3.03
C GLY A 64 -5.01 -8.14 2.32
N GLY A 65 -4.40 -6.99 2.53
CA GLY A 65 -3.03 -6.65 2.19
C GLY A 65 -2.55 -5.48 3.04
N HIS A 66 -1.31 -5.08 2.84
CA HIS A 66 -0.82 -3.77 3.25
C HIS A 66 0.44 -3.38 2.47
N PHE A 67 0.55 -2.11 2.16
CA PHE A 67 1.81 -1.50 1.77
C PHE A 67 2.68 -1.25 3.01
N GLN A 68 3.91 -1.74 2.96
CA GLN A 68 4.92 -1.45 3.97
C GLN A 68 5.91 -0.43 3.40
N ASP A 69 6.00 0.73 4.05
CA ASP A 69 6.95 1.78 3.68
C ASP A 69 8.39 1.24 3.68
N GLY A 70 9.17 1.68 2.69
CA GLY A 70 10.60 1.42 2.65
C GLY A 70 11.33 2.20 3.75
N LYS A 71 12.55 1.77 4.08
CA LYS A 71 13.40 2.43 5.09
C LYS A 71 14.55 3.13 4.40
N ASN A 72 14.93 4.31 4.91
CA ASN A 72 16.11 5.05 4.45
C ASN A 72 16.10 5.33 2.92
N GLY A 73 14.93 5.68 2.38
CA GLY A 73 14.77 5.96 0.95
C GLY A 73 14.73 4.73 0.05
N SER A 74 14.63 3.51 0.61
CA SER A 74 14.31 2.33 -0.19
C SER A 74 12.87 2.36 -0.67
N ALA A 75 12.60 1.66 -1.77
CA ALA A 75 11.23 1.38 -2.19
C ALA A 75 10.51 0.50 -1.15
N GLY A 76 9.18 0.57 -1.11
CA GLY A 76 8.35 -0.21 -0.19
C GLY A 76 8.02 -1.62 -0.70
N THR A 77 7.26 -2.34 0.12
CA THR A 77 6.84 -3.72 -0.14
C THR A 77 5.32 -3.81 -0.19
N LEU A 78 4.78 -4.40 -1.25
CA LEU A 78 3.38 -4.82 -1.29
C LEU A 78 3.22 -6.16 -0.60
N ASN A 79 2.42 -6.22 0.45
CA ASN A 79 2.10 -7.47 1.12
C ASN A 79 0.67 -7.89 0.81
N ILE A 80 0.49 -9.12 0.33
CA ILE A 80 -0.82 -9.75 0.20
C ILE A 80 -0.99 -10.73 1.35
N SER A 81 -2.17 -10.81 1.95
CA SER A 81 -2.43 -11.80 3.00
C SER A 81 -2.37 -13.22 2.46
N ALA A 82 -1.72 -14.13 3.19
CA ALA A 82 -1.71 -15.56 2.87
C ALA A 82 -3.14 -16.14 2.81
N ALA A 83 -4.07 -15.56 3.59
CA ALA A 83 -5.48 -15.92 3.61
C ALA A 83 -6.12 -15.77 2.22
N ALA A 84 -5.66 -14.83 1.39
CA ALA A 84 -6.15 -14.63 0.03
C ALA A 84 -6.08 -15.92 -0.81
N PHE A 85 -5.03 -16.73 -0.58
CA PHE A 85 -4.77 -17.94 -1.34
C PHE A 85 -5.42 -19.19 -0.74
N SER A 86 -5.74 -19.19 0.55
CA SER A 86 -6.38 -20.32 1.24
C SER A 86 -7.90 -20.21 1.36
N GLU A 87 -8.44 -18.99 1.47
CA GLU A 87 -9.87 -18.76 1.73
C GLU A 87 -10.69 -18.51 0.45
N PHE A 88 -10.07 -18.01 -0.61
CA PHE A 88 -10.70 -17.79 -1.90
C PHE A 88 -10.20 -18.77 -2.96
N THR A 89 -11.04 -19.04 -3.97
CA THR A 89 -10.73 -19.96 -5.08
C THR A 89 -11.24 -19.41 -6.41
N GLY A 90 -10.68 -19.90 -7.52
CA GLY A 90 -11.11 -19.55 -8.87
C GLY A 90 -11.12 -18.04 -9.13
N ALA A 91 -12.14 -17.55 -9.84
CA ALA A 91 -12.30 -16.14 -10.19
C ALA A 91 -12.33 -15.22 -8.96
N GLN A 92 -13.01 -15.63 -7.88
CA GLN A 92 -13.09 -14.83 -6.65
C GLN A 92 -11.70 -14.54 -6.05
N ARG A 93 -10.78 -15.51 -6.13
CA ARG A 93 -9.40 -15.28 -5.69
C ARG A 93 -8.71 -14.24 -6.55
N ILE A 94 -8.88 -14.34 -7.88
CA ILE A 94 -8.22 -13.45 -8.82
C ILE A 94 -8.76 -12.02 -8.66
N ASP A 95 -10.07 -11.85 -8.54
CA ASP A 95 -10.71 -10.55 -8.28
C ASP A 95 -10.19 -9.95 -6.98
N TYR A 96 -10.21 -10.73 -5.89
CA TYR A 96 -9.72 -10.28 -4.58
C TYR A 96 -8.24 -9.85 -4.60
N ILE A 97 -7.37 -10.65 -5.22
CA ILE A 97 -5.95 -10.30 -5.36
C ILE A 97 -5.77 -9.05 -6.23
N THR A 98 -6.56 -8.93 -7.30
CA THR A 98 -6.52 -7.78 -8.21
C THR A 98 -6.88 -6.48 -7.49
N GLU A 99 -7.98 -6.50 -6.73
CA GLU A 99 -8.43 -5.37 -5.92
C GLU A 99 -7.39 -4.98 -4.87
N VAL A 100 -6.93 -5.95 -4.06
CA VAL A 100 -5.93 -5.71 -3.01
C VAL A 100 -4.64 -5.16 -3.61
N LEU A 101 -4.13 -5.74 -4.69
CA LEU A 101 -2.92 -5.23 -5.34
C LEU A 101 -3.12 -3.80 -5.86
N GLY A 102 -4.28 -3.46 -6.43
CA GLY A 102 -4.58 -2.10 -6.87
C GLY A 102 -4.58 -1.11 -5.72
N HIS A 103 -5.27 -1.46 -4.64
CA HIS A 103 -5.36 -0.68 -3.40
C HIS A 103 -3.97 -0.43 -2.79
N GLU A 104 -3.20 -1.50 -2.54
CA GLU A 104 -1.88 -1.36 -1.91
C GLU A 104 -0.85 -0.68 -2.80
N THR A 105 -0.96 -0.85 -4.13
CA THR A 105 -0.09 -0.12 -5.06
C THR A 105 -0.30 1.39 -4.97
N MET A 106 -1.55 1.83 -4.80
CA MET A 106 -1.86 3.25 -4.65
C MET A 106 -1.31 3.82 -3.34
N HIS A 107 -1.38 3.08 -2.23
CA HIS A 107 -0.67 3.49 -1.01
C HIS A 107 0.83 3.66 -1.23
N GLY A 108 1.45 2.81 -2.06
CA GLY A 108 2.84 3.00 -2.47
C GLY A 108 3.05 4.31 -3.23
N VAL A 109 2.13 4.65 -4.15
CA VAL A 109 2.17 5.91 -4.92
C VAL A 109 1.99 7.15 -4.02
N LEU A 110 1.17 7.05 -2.98
CA LEU A 110 0.83 8.16 -2.08
C LEU A 110 1.70 8.22 -0.81
N ALA A 111 2.66 7.29 -0.64
CA ALA A 111 3.48 7.16 0.57
C ALA A 111 4.21 8.46 0.95
N GLU A 112 4.73 9.21 -0.04
CA GLU A 112 5.39 10.50 0.21
C GLU A 112 4.40 11.53 0.76
N HIS A 113 3.21 11.64 0.16
CA HIS A 113 2.15 12.55 0.63
C HIS A 113 1.72 12.20 2.07
N ARG A 114 1.54 10.91 2.38
CA ARG A 114 1.23 10.45 3.74
C ARG A 114 2.33 10.82 4.74
N THR A 115 3.59 10.64 4.35
CA THR A 115 4.76 10.99 5.18
C THR A 115 4.80 12.50 5.44
N GLN A 116 4.57 13.32 4.43
CA GLN A 116 4.52 14.78 4.54
C GLN A 116 3.35 15.24 5.43
N ALA A 117 2.16 14.66 5.29
CA ALA A 117 1.00 14.98 6.10
C ALA A 117 1.25 14.69 7.59
N LEU A 118 1.86 13.53 7.90
CA LEU A 118 2.23 13.18 9.27
C LEU A 118 3.31 14.11 9.84
N ALA A 119 4.32 14.45 9.03
CA ALA A 119 5.39 15.36 9.46
C ALA A 119 4.85 16.77 9.75
N GLU A 120 3.98 17.30 8.89
CA GLU A 120 3.37 18.61 9.09
C GLU A 120 2.42 18.62 10.30
N PHE A 121 1.68 17.54 10.52
CA PHE A 121 0.86 17.38 11.72
C PHE A 121 1.71 17.38 12.99
N ALA A 122 2.80 16.58 13.02
CA ALA A 122 3.71 16.51 14.16
C ALA A 122 4.37 17.87 14.46
N LYS A 123 4.81 18.57 13.42
CA LYS A 123 5.36 19.93 13.54
C LYS A 123 4.33 20.91 14.08
N THR A 124 3.10 20.89 13.54
CA THR A 124 2.01 21.77 13.99
C THR A 124 1.66 21.51 15.45
N MET A 125 1.56 20.24 15.84
CA MET A 125 1.33 19.85 17.23
C MET A 125 2.45 20.38 18.14
N GLY A 126 3.73 20.20 17.75
CA GLY A 126 4.87 20.71 18.51
C GLY A 126 4.83 22.23 18.70
N ASN A 127 4.51 22.97 17.64
CA ASN A 127 4.36 24.43 17.71
C ASN A 127 3.23 24.86 18.65
N ARG A 128 2.07 24.18 18.60
CA ARG A 128 0.93 24.47 19.48
C ARG A 128 1.23 24.18 20.95
N MET A 129 1.97 23.11 21.23
CA MET A 129 2.41 22.80 22.59
C MET A 129 3.39 23.85 23.12
N GLN A 130 4.31 24.33 22.27
CA GLN A 130 5.25 25.40 22.63
C GLN A 130 4.52 26.72 22.90
N GLU A 131 3.58 27.12 22.04
CA GLU A 131 2.77 28.33 22.19
C GLU A 131 1.95 28.31 23.49
N ALA A 132 1.26 27.20 23.77
CA ALA A 132 0.50 27.03 25.01
C ALA A 132 1.40 27.11 26.25
N HIS A 133 2.61 26.54 26.18
CA HIS A 133 3.59 26.64 27.26
C HIS A 133 4.03 28.09 27.51
N GLU A 134 4.38 28.82 26.46
CA GLU A 134 4.78 30.23 26.52
C GLU A 134 3.67 31.13 27.09
N ASN A 135 2.42 30.84 26.72
CA ASN A 135 1.23 31.54 27.19
C ASN A 135 0.73 31.07 28.57
N ARG A 136 1.34 30.03 29.16
CA ARG A 136 0.92 29.39 30.43
C ARG A 136 -0.52 28.86 30.38
N GLU A 137 -0.94 28.37 29.23
CA GLU A 137 -2.24 27.73 29.03
C GLU A 137 -2.24 26.31 29.65
N GLY A 138 -3.35 25.92 30.27
CA GLY A 138 -3.51 24.59 30.87
C GLY A 138 -3.95 23.49 29.89
N GLN A 139 -4.20 23.86 28.63
CA GLN A 139 -4.72 22.97 27.59
C GLN A 139 -4.23 23.40 26.20
N VAL A 140 -4.20 22.47 25.25
CA VAL A 140 -3.82 22.72 23.85
C VAL A 140 -4.96 22.27 22.95
N ASP A 141 -5.50 23.17 22.11
CA ASP A 141 -6.49 22.78 21.10
C ASP A 141 -5.81 22.23 19.84
N LEU A 142 -5.97 20.94 19.60
CA LEU A 142 -5.46 20.23 18.42
C LEU A 142 -6.58 19.83 17.46
N THR A 143 -7.82 20.29 17.66
CA THR A 143 -8.98 19.89 16.84
C THR A 143 -8.77 20.23 15.37
N GLY A 144 -8.33 21.47 15.08
CA GLY A 144 -8.02 21.93 13.73
C GLY A 144 -6.90 21.13 13.04
N PRO A 145 -5.69 21.07 13.63
CA PRO A 145 -4.59 20.27 13.10
C PRO A 145 -4.93 18.79 12.89
N THR A 146 -5.63 18.18 13.85
CA THR A 146 -6.05 16.77 13.76
C THR A 146 -7.01 16.56 12.60
N ARG A 147 -7.96 17.48 12.38
CA ARG A 147 -8.89 17.40 11.25
C ARG A 147 -8.16 17.41 9.91
N VAL A 148 -7.19 18.32 9.72
CA VAL A 148 -6.40 18.40 8.48
C VAL A 148 -5.66 17.08 8.22
N TYR A 149 -5.02 16.53 9.25
CA TYR A 149 -4.35 15.24 9.13
C TYR A 149 -5.32 14.10 8.78
N LEU A 150 -6.45 14.00 9.50
CA LEU A 150 -7.46 12.97 9.24
C LEU A 150 -8.06 13.07 7.83
N ASP A 151 -8.33 14.28 7.34
CA ASP A 151 -8.86 14.48 5.99
C ASP A 151 -7.85 14.00 4.93
N SER A 152 -6.54 14.23 5.13
CA SER A 152 -5.49 13.69 4.28
C SER A 152 -5.42 12.15 4.32
N THR A 153 -5.57 11.53 5.50
CA THR A 153 -5.59 10.06 5.60
C THR A 153 -6.82 9.46 4.91
N ARG A 154 -7.97 10.14 4.97
CA ARG A 154 -9.19 9.71 4.27
C ARG A 154 -9.06 9.81 2.77
N GLU A 155 -8.37 10.83 2.27
CA GLU A 155 -8.09 10.97 0.85
C GLU A 155 -7.16 9.86 0.35
N ASP A 156 -6.13 9.50 1.12
CA ASP A 156 -5.22 8.37 0.82
C ASP A 156 -6.01 7.07 0.62
N GLU A 157 -6.81 6.67 1.62
CA GLU A 157 -7.66 5.48 1.56
C GLU A 157 -8.67 5.55 0.40
N ALA A 158 -9.36 6.69 0.22
CA ALA A 158 -10.36 6.82 -0.83
C ALA A 158 -9.75 6.65 -2.24
N LEU A 159 -8.56 7.19 -2.47
CA LEU A 159 -7.85 7.01 -3.73
C LEU A 159 -7.36 5.57 -3.90
N SER A 160 -6.89 4.93 -2.82
CA SER A 160 -6.52 3.51 -2.82
C SER A 160 -7.70 2.61 -3.16
N GLU A 161 -8.87 2.83 -2.56
CA GLU A 161 -10.07 2.06 -2.87
C GLU A 161 -10.55 2.27 -4.31
N ILE A 162 -10.52 3.51 -4.81
CA ILE A 162 -10.82 3.80 -6.22
C ILE A 162 -9.84 3.05 -7.13
N SER A 163 -8.57 2.95 -6.74
CA SER A 163 -7.56 2.23 -7.51
C SER A 163 -7.80 0.72 -7.50
N GLY A 164 -8.13 0.14 -6.34
CA GLY A 164 -8.53 -1.26 -6.22
C GLY A 164 -9.74 -1.59 -7.10
N MET A 165 -10.79 -0.77 -7.05
CA MET A 165 -11.98 -0.96 -7.89
C MET A 165 -11.70 -0.80 -9.39
N ARG A 166 -10.77 0.08 -9.80
CA ARG A 166 -10.36 0.24 -11.20
C ARG A 166 -9.48 -0.89 -11.71
N ALA A 167 -8.93 -1.71 -10.81
CA ALA A 167 -8.15 -2.87 -11.17
C ALA A 167 -9.03 -4.04 -11.61
N LEU A 168 -10.27 -4.14 -11.13
CA LEU A 168 -11.27 -5.14 -11.54
C LEU A 168 -11.81 -4.88 -12.96
#